data_AF-A0A7V8E3G7-F1
#
_entry.id   AF-A0A7V8E3G7-F1
#
_cell.length_a   1.000
_cell.length_b   1.000
_cell.length_c   1.000
_cell.angle_alpha   90.00
_cell.angle_beta   90.00
_cell.angle_gamma   90.00
#
_symmetry.space_group_name_H-M   'P 1'
#
loop_
_entity.id
_entity.type
_entity.pdbx_description
1 polymer ?
#
loop_
_entity_poly.entity_id
_entity_poly.type
_entity_poly.pdbx_seq_one_letter_code
_entity_poly.pdbx_strand_id
1 'polypeptide(L)'
;MVLELLAHPDYLRILHALRRAALRFTDLQKNLRLNPAQVDRALKFLRKELWIVPQVQPSSKGRLVVEYALGRRGAALLDSYDAFVQDARRRQDDLGADTVAEIESVRR
;
A
#
# COMPACT_ATOMS: atom_id res chain seq x y z
N MET A 1 13.32 3.90 -6.51
CA MET A 1 12.22 3.10 -7.11
C MET A 1 11.66 2.00 -6.19
N VAL A 2 12.24 0.79 -6.08
CA VAL A 2 11.74 -0.22 -5.10
C VAL A 2 12.26 0.07 -3.69
N LEU A 3 13.55 0.36 -3.54
CA LEU A 3 14.14 0.73 -2.23
C LEU A 3 13.48 1.99 -1.63
N GLU A 4 13.17 2.96 -2.48
CA GLU A 4 12.46 4.18 -2.10
C GLU A 4 11.04 3.90 -1.63
N LEU A 5 10.34 2.97 -2.29
CA LEU A 5 9.03 2.51 -1.84
C LEU A 5 9.14 1.80 -0.48
N LEU A 6 10.15 0.96 -0.27
CA LEU A 6 10.40 0.29 1.01
C LEU A 6 10.78 1.27 2.14
N ALA A 7 11.38 2.41 1.81
CA ALA A 7 11.71 3.47 2.76
C ALA A 7 10.46 4.27 3.23
N HIS A 8 9.30 4.03 2.63
CA HIS A 8 8.04 4.72 2.93
C HIS A 8 6.96 3.73 3.39
N PRO A 9 6.85 3.45 4.70
CA PRO A 9 5.88 2.49 5.24
C PRO A 9 4.43 2.80 4.86
N ASP A 10 4.06 4.08 4.75
CA ASP A 10 2.74 4.53 4.32
C ASP A 10 2.41 4.13 2.87
N TYR A 11 3.42 4.01 1.99
CA TYR A 11 3.20 3.63 0.59
C TYR A 11 2.87 2.14 0.51
N LEU A 12 3.60 1.31 1.25
CA LEU A 12 3.31 -0.11 1.38
C LEU A 12 1.94 -0.35 2.04
N ARG A 13 1.58 0.42 3.08
CA ARG A 13 0.26 0.35 3.71
C ARG A 13 -0.87 0.68 2.71
N ILE A 14 -0.68 1.69 1.86
CA ILE A 14 -1.63 1.99 0.76
C ILE A 14 -1.73 0.82 -0.21
N LEU A 15 -0.62 0.24 -0.65
CA LEU A 15 -0.66 -0.93 -1.54
C LEU A 15 -1.39 -2.11 -0.90
N HIS A 16 -1.13 -2.40 0.38
CA HIS A 16 -1.84 -3.44 1.14
C HIS A 16 -3.34 -3.16 1.25
N ALA A 17 -3.75 -1.91 1.48
CA ALA A 17 -5.17 -1.53 1.50
C ALA A 17 -5.84 -1.77 0.13
N LEU A 18 -5.13 -1.41 -0.95
CA LEU A 18 -5.61 -1.57 -2.32
C LEU A 18 -5.62 -3.01 -2.83
N ARG A 19 -4.91 -3.93 -2.16
CA ARG A 19 -4.98 -5.36 -2.47
C ARG A 19 -6.35 -5.96 -2.15
N ARG A 20 -7.11 -5.36 -1.22
CA ARG A 20 -8.44 -5.85 -0.81
C ARG A 20 -9.56 -5.33 -1.70
N ALA A 21 -9.49 -4.07 -2.10
CA ALA A 21 -10.47 -3.42 -2.95
C ALA A 21 -9.89 -2.14 -3.57
N ALA A 22 -10.48 -1.67 -4.66
CA ALA A 22 -10.23 -0.31 -5.11
C ALA A 22 -10.79 0.68 -4.08
N LEU A 23 -10.05 1.76 -3.78
CA LEU A 23 -10.41 2.73 -2.75
C LEU A 23 -10.31 4.16 -3.26
N ARG A 24 -11.18 5.04 -2.78
CA ARG A 24 -11.08 6.48 -3.03
C ARG A 24 -10.04 7.11 -2.10
N PHE A 25 -9.61 8.32 -2.46
CA PHE A 25 -8.70 9.14 -1.66
C PHE A 25 -9.13 9.28 -0.19
N THR A 26 -10.42 9.56 0.05
CA THR A 26 -10.98 9.71 1.40
C THR A 26 -11.03 8.41 2.17
N ASP A 27 -11.21 7.28 1.49
CA ASP A 27 -11.29 5.98 2.13
C ASP A 27 -9.88 5.54 2.55
N LEU A 28 -8.85 5.82 1.73
CA LEU A 28 -7.45 5.61 2.11
C LEU A 28 -7.05 6.44 3.35
N GLN A 29 -7.40 7.72 3.41
CA GLN A 29 -7.14 8.56 4.59
C GLN A 29 -7.77 7.97 5.85
N LYS A 30 -9.06 7.62 5.78
CA LYS A 30 -9.81 7.09 6.93
C LYS A 30 -9.29 5.74 7.38
N ASN A 31 -9.11 4.81 6.45
CA ASN A 31 -8.70 3.44 6.74
C ASN A 31 -7.29 3.38 7.31
N LEU A 32 -6.38 4.21 6.82
CA LEU A 32 -4.96 4.19 7.21
C LEU A 32 -4.59 5.24 8.25
N ARG A 33 -5.54 6.11 8.63
CA ARG A 33 -5.35 7.27 9.51
C ARG A 33 -4.21 8.18 9.03
N LEU A 34 -4.11 8.35 7.71
CA LEU A 34 -3.11 9.21 7.06
C LEU A 34 -3.70 10.59 6.80
N ASN A 35 -2.88 11.63 6.94
CA ASN A 35 -3.30 12.98 6.59
C ASN A 35 -3.38 13.15 5.05
N PRO A 36 -4.12 14.16 4.55
CA PRO A 36 -4.30 14.36 3.10
C PRO A 36 -2.99 14.49 2.33
N ALA A 37 -1.98 15.17 2.90
CA ALA A 37 -0.70 15.39 2.23
C ALA A 37 0.13 14.10 2.09
N GLN A 38 0.06 13.20 3.09
CA GLN A 38 0.68 11.87 3.01
C GLN A 38 0.05 11.06 1.88
N VAL A 39 -1.28 10.99 1.84
CA VAL A 39 -1.99 10.23 0.81
C VAL A 39 -1.74 10.81 -0.58
N ASP A 40 -1.76 12.14 -0.75
CA ASP A 40 -1.50 12.79 -2.04
C ASP A 40 -0.09 12.49 -2.57
N ARG A 41 0.94 12.63 -1.72
CA ARG A 41 2.33 12.30 -2.08
C ARG A 41 2.48 10.82 -2.45
N ALA A 42 1.92 9.93 -1.63
CA ALA A 42 1.98 8.50 -1.88
C ALA A 42 1.30 8.13 -3.20
N LEU A 43 0.10 8.63 -3.47
CA LEU A 43 -0.62 8.34 -4.71
C LEU A 43 0.09 8.90 -5.94
N LYS A 44 0.68 10.10 -5.86
CA LYS A 44 1.50 10.67 -6.94
C LYS A 44 2.69 9.77 -7.27
N PHE A 45 3.41 9.32 -6.24
CA PHE A 45 4.54 8.42 -6.40
C PHE A 45 4.11 7.07 -6.98
N LEU A 46 3.12 6.42 -6.35
CA LEU A 46 2.65 5.08 -6.71
C LEU A 46 2.05 5.04 -8.13
N ARG A 47 1.43 6.12 -8.59
CA ARG A 47 0.88 6.23 -9.96
C ARG A 47 1.96 6.30 -11.01
N LYS A 48 3.04 7.07 -10.78
CA LYS A 48 4.09 7.34 -11.78
C LYS A 48 4.66 6.05 -12.37
N GLU A 49 4.81 5.04 -11.52
CA GLU A 49 5.45 3.77 -11.86
C GLU A 49 4.46 2.59 -11.97
N LEU A 50 3.16 2.89 -12.11
CA LEU A 50 2.08 1.90 -12.27
C LEU A 50 1.99 0.88 -11.13
N TRP A 51 2.38 1.27 -9.91
CA TRP A 51 2.12 0.48 -8.70
C TRP A 51 0.62 0.46 -8.38
N ILE A 52 -0.08 1.53 -8.74
CA ILE A 52 -1.54 1.67 -8.65
C ILE A 52 -2.09 2.26 -9.96
N VAL A 53 -3.37 2.01 -10.22
CA VAL A 53 -4.07 2.49 -11.41
C VAL A 53 -5.35 3.24 -11.00
N PRO A 54 -5.53 4.51 -11.39
CA PRO A 54 -6.80 5.20 -11.17
C PRO A 54 -7.88 4.63 -12.09
N GLN A 55 -9.06 4.41 -11.55
CA GLN A 55 -10.26 3.98 -12.26
C GLN A 55 -11.36 5.01 -12.04
N VAL A 56 -12.01 5.42 -13.12
CA VAL A 56 -13.16 6.34 -13.06
C VAL A 56 -14.42 5.49 -13.04
N GLN A 57 -15.19 5.61 -11.96
CA GLN A 57 -16.44 4.88 -11.78
C GLN A 57 -17.61 5.87 -11.67
N PRO A 58 -18.77 5.57 -12.26
CA PRO A 58 -19.98 6.32 -11.98
C PRO A 58 -20.46 6.02 -10.56
N SER A 59 -20.73 7.06 -9.78
CA SER A 59 -21.37 6.91 -8.46
C SER A 59 -22.88 6.71 -8.59
N SER A 60 -23.51 6.22 -7.53
CA SER A 60 -24.97 6.05 -7.43
C SER A 60 -25.78 7.35 -7.64
N LYS A 61 -25.13 8.52 -7.54
CA LYS A 61 -25.74 9.83 -7.79
C LYS A 61 -25.38 10.41 -9.17
N GLY A 62 -24.85 9.59 -10.09
CA GLY A 62 -24.48 9.99 -11.44
C GLY A 62 -23.19 10.82 -11.56
N ARG A 63 -22.51 11.11 -10.44
CA ARG A 63 -21.21 11.81 -10.45
C ARG A 63 -20.09 10.81 -10.73
N LEU A 64 -19.11 11.20 -11.56
CA LEU A 64 -17.89 10.41 -11.73
C LEU A 64 -17.02 10.52 -10.47
N VAL A 65 -16.53 9.39 -9.98
CA VAL A 65 -15.58 9.30 -8.86
C VAL A 65 -14.33 8.57 -9.30
N VAL A 66 -13.20 8.92 -8.68
CA VAL A 66 -11.91 8.25 -8.92
C VAL A 66 -11.63 7.30 -7.76
N GLU A 67 -11.43 6.04 -8.10
CA GLU A 67 -10.93 5.00 -7.21
C GLU A 67 -9.53 4.59 -7.66
N TYR A 68 -8.70 4.15 -6.72
CA TYR A 68 -7.37 3.64 -7.01
C TYR A 68 -7.41 2.12 -6.84
N ALA A 69 -6.94 1.39 -7.85
CA ALA A 69 -6.78 -0.06 -7.80
C ALA A 69 -5.30 -0.43 -7.75
N LEU A 70 -4.99 -1.60 -7.19
CA LEU A 70 -3.63 -2.13 -7.20
C LEU A 70 -3.18 -2.44 -8.63
N GLY A 71 -2.01 -1.95 -9.02
CA GLY A 71 -1.38 -2.27 -10.31
C GLY A 71 -0.62 -3.59 -10.25
N ARG A 72 -0.28 -4.16 -11.42
CA ARG A 72 0.43 -5.45 -11.52
C ARG A 72 1.78 -5.46 -10.79
N ARG A 73 2.53 -4.36 -10.88
CA ARG A 73 3.81 -4.19 -10.16
C ARG A 73 3.59 -4.15 -8.64
N GLY A 74 2.55 -3.45 -8.19
CA GLY A 74 2.14 -3.40 -6.79
C GLY A 74 1.80 -4.80 -6.27
N ALA A 75 1.01 -5.57 -7.02
CA ALA A 75 0.68 -6.94 -6.67
C ALA A 75 1.92 -7.83 -6.52
N ALA A 76 2.79 -7.86 -7.55
CA ALA A 76 4.01 -8.66 -7.52
C ALA A 76 4.96 -8.28 -6.36
N LEU A 77 5.06 -6.98 -6.06
CA LEU A 77 5.83 -6.50 -4.92
C LEU A 77 5.24 -6.99 -3.59
N LEU A 78 3.91 -6.92 -3.40
CA LEU A 78 3.27 -7.38 -2.19
C LEU A 78 3.39 -8.90 -2.01
N ASP A 79 3.33 -9.68 -3.09
CA ASP A 79 3.57 -11.12 -3.03
C ASP A 79 5.02 -11.42 -2.59
N SER A 80 6.00 -10.67 -3.13
CA SER A 80 7.40 -10.78 -2.71
C SER A 80 7.62 -10.32 -1.27
N TYR A 81 6.95 -9.24 -0.86
CA TYR A 81 6.97 -8.74 0.50
C TYR A 81 6.38 -9.75 1.47
N ASP A 82 5.35 -10.50 1.05
CA ASP A 82 4.78 -11.53 1.88
C ASP A 82 5.76 -12.67 2.16
N ALA A 83 6.50 -13.11 1.13
CA ALA A 83 7.57 -14.08 1.30
C ALA A 83 8.68 -13.54 2.22
N PHE A 84 9.04 -12.26 2.08
CA PHE A 84 10.02 -11.60 2.95
C PHE A 84 9.59 -11.60 4.42
N VAL A 85 8.32 -11.26 4.72
CA VAL A 85 7.79 -11.28 6.09
C VAL A 85 7.81 -12.70 6.66
N GLN A 86 7.47 -13.72 5.87
CA GLN A 86 7.54 -15.12 6.34
C GLN A 86 8.98 -15.55 6.58
N ASP A 87 9.93 -15.10 5.77
CA ASP A 87 11.35 -15.34 6.02
C ASP A 87 11.83 -14.70 7.33
N ALA A 88 11.48 -13.43 7.55
CA ALA A 88 11.79 -12.70 8.77
C ALA A 88 11.25 -13.42 10.02
N ARG A 89 10.00 -13.92 9.96
CA ARG A 89 9.39 -14.72 11.05
C ARG A 89 10.18 -16.00 11.35
N ARG A 90 10.60 -16.72 10.31
CA ARG A 90 11.39 -17.96 10.48
C ARG A 90 12.76 -17.70 11.09
N ARG A 91 13.27 -16.48 10.93
CA ARG A 91 14.56 -16.01 11.43
C ARG A 91 14.42 -15.10 12.64
N GLN A 92 13.29 -15.15 13.36
CA GLN A 92 13.03 -14.26 14.49
C GLN A 92 14.11 -14.40 15.58
N ASP A 93 14.65 -15.61 15.78
CA ASP A 93 15.71 -15.84 16.76
C ASP A 93 17.00 -15.09 16.41
N ASP A 94 17.30 -14.93 15.12
CA ASP A 94 18.46 -14.19 14.62
C ASP A 94 18.22 -12.68 14.53
N LEU A 95 16.99 -12.29 14.17
CA LEU A 95 16.63 -10.89 13.88
C LEU A 95 16.09 -10.13 15.10
N GLY A 96 15.59 -10.84 16.10
CA GLY A 96 14.88 -10.28 17.24
C GLY A 96 13.40 -10.00 16.96
N ALA A 97 12.58 -10.10 18.02
CA ALA A 97 11.13 -9.94 17.94
C ALA A 97 10.70 -8.52 17.50
N ASP A 98 11.40 -7.49 17.95
CA ASP A 98 11.06 -6.10 17.63
C ASP A 98 11.24 -5.79 16.14
N THR A 99 12.33 -6.29 15.53
CA THR A 99 12.58 -6.13 14.10
C THR A 99 11.54 -6.87 13.25
N VAL A 100 11.16 -8.08 13.66
CA VAL A 100 10.08 -8.82 12.97
C VAL A 100 8.75 -8.07 13.10
N ALA A 101 8.43 -7.54 14.29
CA ALA A 101 7.23 -6.75 14.51
C ALA A 101 7.19 -5.47 13.66
N GLU A 102 8.32 -4.78 13.51
CA GLU A 102 8.45 -3.62 12.63
C GLU A 102 8.13 -3.99 11.18
N ILE A 103 8.76 -5.06 10.66
CA ILE A 103 8.53 -5.57 9.30
C ILE A 103 7.05 -5.93 9.11
N GLU A 104 6.40 -6.52 10.10
CA GLU A 104 4.98 -6.86 10.01
C GLU A 104 4.03 -5.68 10.11
N SER A 105 4.44 -4.59 10.76
CA SER A 105 3.58 -3.45 11.08
C SER A 105 2.94 -2.82 9.83
N VAL A 106 3.64 -2.92 8.70
CA VAL A 106 3.22 -2.43 7.39
C VAL A 106 1.96 -3.11 6.85
N ARG A 107 1.62 -4.31 7.34
CA ARG A 107 0.38 -5.02 6.96
C ARG A 107 -0.87 -4.53 7.73
N ARG A 108 -0.69 -3.70 8.77
CA ARG A 108 -1.75 -3.27 9.70
C ARG A 108 -2.31 -1.89 9.35
#